data_AF-J2ZNM3-F1
#
_entry.id   AF-J2ZNM3-F1
#
_cell.length_a   1.000
_cell.length_b   1.000
_cell.length_c   1.000
_cell.angle_alpha   90.00
_cell.angle_beta   90.00
_cell.angle_gamma   90.00
#
_symmetry.space_group_name_H-M   'P 1'
#
loop_
_entity.id
_entity.type
_entity.pdbx_description
1 polymer ?
#
loop_
_entity_poly.entity_id
_entity_poly.type
_entity_poly.pdbx_seq_one_letter_code
_entity_poly.pdbx_strand_id
1 'polypeptide(L)' 'MSNEAYAGTIRLTVAQATIRFLSNQYSERDGVEQRLIAGAFGIFGHGNVAGIGQALLQNEIARADGEQEMPYIMPRNEQG' A
#
# COMPACT_ATOMS: atom_id res chain seq x y z
N MET A 1 -2.19 -25.70 13.96
CA MET A 1 -0.99 -24.85 14.14
C MET A 1 -1.31 -23.89 15.28
N SER A 2 -0.57 -23.92 16.37
CA SER A 2 -0.79 -23.02 17.52
C SER A 2 -0.40 -21.59 17.14
N ASN A 3 -1.14 -20.61 17.68
CA ASN A 3 -0.98 -19.19 17.35
C ASN A 3 0.35 -18.58 17.85
N GLU A 4 1.13 -19.33 18.66
CA GLU A 4 2.42 -18.92 19.21
C GLU A 4 3.50 -18.71 18.14
N ALA A 5 3.45 -19.46 17.03
CA ALA A 5 4.39 -19.30 15.92
C ALA A 5 4.30 -17.93 15.21
N TYR A 6 3.20 -17.19 15.44
CA TYR A 6 2.92 -15.89 14.83
C TYR A 6 3.01 -14.73 15.83
N ALA A 7 3.53 -14.98 17.04
CA ALA A 7 3.73 -13.94 18.05
C ALA A 7 4.56 -12.78 17.48
N GLY A 8 4.02 -11.55 17.57
CA GLY A 8 4.65 -10.35 17.02
C GLY A 8 4.36 -10.07 15.54
N THR A 9 3.57 -10.91 14.86
CA THR A 9 3.10 -10.63 13.49
C THR A 9 1.67 -10.08 13.51
N ILE A 10 1.29 -9.39 12.43
CA ILE A 10 -0.09 -8.92 12.22
C ILE A 10 -0.71 -9.69 11.06
N ARG A 11 -2.02 -9.92 11.14
CA ARG A 11 -2.78 -10.57 10.07
C ARG A 11 -3.33 -9.51 9.12
N LEU A 12 -2.93 -9.58 7.86
CA LEU A 12 -3.37 -8.67 6.80
C LEU A 12 -3.95 -9.47 5.63
N THR A 13 -4.87 -8.86 4.88
CA THR A 13 -5.19 -9.33 3.52
C THR A 13 -3.97 -9.11 2.62
N VAL A 14 -3.91 -9.82 1.49
CA VAL A 14 -2.83 -9.61 0.51
C VAL A 14 -2.77 -8.15 0.05
N ALA A 15 -3.92 -7.53 -0.21
CA ALA A 15 -3.99 -6.14 -0.62
C ALA A 15 -3.43 -5.17 0.44
N GLN A 16 -3.78 -5.35 1.71
CA GLN A 16 -3.24 -4.55 2.81
C GLN A 16 -1.72 -4.72 2.93
N ALA A 17 -1.23 -5.97 2.86
CA ALA A 17 0.20 -6.24 2.91
C ALA A 17 0.96 -5.60 1.73
N THR A 18 0.38 -5.65 0.52
CA THR A 18 0.97 -5.03 -0.68
C THR A 18 1.05 -3.51 -0.54
N ILE A 19 -0.03 -2.82 -0.14
CA ILE A 19 0.00 -1.36 0.01
C ILE A 19 1.01 -0.93 1.07
N ARG A 20 1.03 -1.60 2.23
CA ARG A 20 1.97 -1.31 3.31
C ARG A 20 3.43 -1.59 2.93
N PHE A 21 3.67 -2.63 2.15
CA PHE A 21 4.99 -2.94 1.62
C PHE A 21 5.44 -1.85 0.64
N LEU A 22 4.61 -1.52 -0.35
CA LEU A 22 4.94 -0.56 -1.40
C LEU A 22 5.13 0.86 -0.88
N SER A 23 4.37 1.29 0.14
CA SER A 23 4.51 2.62 0.72
C SER A 23 5.86 2.84 1.40
N ASN A 24 6.49 1.75 1.85
CA ASN A 24 7.78 1.74 2.55
C ASN A 24 8.97 1.35 1.66
N GLN A 25 8.85 1.54 0.34
CA GLN A 25 9.97 1.30 -0.58
C GLN A 25 10.75 2.58 -0.84
N TYR A 26 12.07 2.46 -0.81
CA TYR A 26 13.01 3.55 -0.99
C TYR A 26 14.10 3.15 -1.99
N SER A 27 14.66 4.15 -2.65
CA SER A 27 15.87 4.01 -3.46
C SER A 27 16.87 5.06 -3.01
N GLU A 28 18.15 4.71 -3.07
CA GLU A 28 19.25 5.61 -2.75
C GLU A 28 20.02 5.96 -4.02
N ARG A 29 20.31 7.24 -4.19
CA ARG A 29 21.22 7.72 -5.23
C ARG A 29 22.07 8.86 -4.68
N ASP A 30 23.37 8.79 -4.91
CA ASP A 30 24.33 9.81 -4.48
C ASP A 30 24.26 10.13 -2.96
N GLY A 31 24.00 9.10 -2.15
CA GLY A 31 23.86 9.22 -0.69
C GLY A 31 22.53 9.80 -0.21
N VAL A 32 21.57 10.02 -1.13
CA VAL A 32 20.24 10.55 -0.80
C VAL A 32 19.20 9.45 -0.98
N GLU A 33 18.53 9.09 0.12
CA GLU A 33 17.39 8.20 0.10
C GLU A 33 16.10 8.96 -0.26
N GLN A 34 15.31 8.41 -1.16
CA GLN A 34 14.02 8.93 -1.55
C GLN A 34 13.00 7.81 -1.70
N ARG A 35 11.71 8.14 -1.56
CA ARG A 35 10.64 7.18 -1.82
C ARG A 35 10.74 6.65 -3.25
N LEU A 36 10.75 5.33 -3.38
CA LEU A 36 10.74 4.67 -4.67
C LEU A 36 9.35 4.73 -5.31
N ILE A 37 8.30 4.50 -4.50
CA ILE A 37 6.92 4.53 -4.92
C ILE A 37 6.25 5.75 -4.31
N ALA A 38 5.93 6.76 -5.12
CA ALA A 38 5.35 8.02 -4.66
C ALA A 38 3.84 7.93 -4.38
N GLY A 39 3.14 6.99 -5.01
CA GLY A 39 1.69 6.84 -4.94
C GLY A 39 1.20 5.78 -5.91
N ALA A 40 -0.13 5.65 -6.01
CA ALA A 40 -0.81 4.74 -6.90
C ALA A 40 -1.72 5.50 -7.88
N PHE A 41 -1.67 5.12 -9.15
CA PHE A 41 -2.65 5.51 -10.15
C PHE A 41 -3.46 4.28 -10.54
N GLY A 42 -4.77 4.39 -10.64
CA GLY A 42 -5.57 3.24 -11.07
C GLY A 42 -7.06 3.50 -11.24
N ILE A 43 -7.68 2.70 -12.10
CA ILE A 43 -9.13 2.66 -12.29
C ILE A 43 -9.67 1.41 -11.59
N PHE A 44 -10.66 1.60 -10.72
CA PHE A 44 -11.26 0.48 -10.00
C PHE A 44 -12.41 -0.16 -10.77
N GLY A 45 -12.45 -1.48 -10.72
CA GLY A 45 -13.57 -2.31 -11.15
C GLY A 45 -13.82 -3.42 -10.13
N HIS A 46 -14.80 -4.27 -10.40
CA HIS A 46 -15.24 -5.31 -9.46
C HIS A 46 -14.11 -6.23 -8.98
N GLY A 47 -13.09 -6.48 -9.82
CA GLY A 47 -11.97 -7.37 -9.49
C GLY A 47 -10.92 -6.80 -8.54
N ASN A 48 -10.86 -5.48 -8.34
CA ASN A 48 -9.81 -4.84 -7.53
C ASN A 48 -10.33 -3.89 -6.44
N VAL A 49 -11.56 -3.36 -6.58
CA VAL A 49 -12.11 -2.34 -5.67
C VAL A 49 -12.23 -2.86 -4.23
N ALA A 50 -12.70 -4.09 -4.04
CA ALA A 50 -12.91 -4.66 -2.71
C ALA A 50 -11.61 -5.06 -1.99
N GLY A 51 -10.51 -5.21 -2.73
CA GLY A 51 -9.19 -5.55 -2.18
C GLY A 51 -8.27 -4.34 -2.12
N ILE A 52 -7.73 -3.94 -3.28
CA ILE A 52 -6.77 -2.84 -3.40
C ILE A 52 -7.43 -1.49 -3.08
N GLY A 53 -8.64 -1.24 -3.57
CA GLY A 53 -9.37 0.00 -3.25
C GLY A 53 -9.61 0.14 -1.75
N GLN A 54 -10.04 -0.94 -1.08
CA GLN A 54 -10.20 -0.98 0.37
C GLN A 54 -8.88 -0.77 1.13
N ALA A 55 -7.78 -1.36 0.67
CA ALA A 55 -6.46 -1.20 1.28
C ALA A 55 -5.90 0.22 1.12
N LEU A 56 -6.09 0.84 -0.06
CA LEU A 56 -5.72 2.24 -0.30
C LEU A 56 -6.56 3.19 0.57
N LEU A 57 -7.87 2.98 0.66
CA LEU A 57 -8.73 3.77 1.54
C LEU A 57 -8.30 3.62 3.00
N GLN A 58 -7.97 2.40 3.45
CA GLN A 58 -7.47 2.18 4.80
C GLN A 58 -6.13 2.87 5.04
N ASN A 59 -5.21 2.87 4.06
CA ASN A 59 -3.98 3.64 4.16
C ASN A 59 -4.30 5.14 4.34
N GLU A 60 -5.25 5.68 3.56
CA GLU A 60 -5.62 7.11 3.64
C GLU A 60 -6.23 7.50 5.00
N ILE A 61 -7.18 6.71 5.53
CA ILE A 61 -7.99 7.13 6.70
C ILE A 61 -7.58 6.48 8.03
N ALA A 62 -6.83 5.37 7.99
CA ALA A 62 -6.53 4.52 9.16
C ALA A 62 -5.19 3.77 9.00
N ARG A 63 -4.18 4.50 8.55
CA ARG A 63 -2.79 4.02 8.33
C ARG A 63 -2.17 3.46 9.61
N ALA A 64 -1.39 2.39 9.49
CA ALA A 64 -0.67 1.81 10.63
C ALA A 64 0.58 2.62 10.99
N ASP A 65 1.06 2.49 12.23
CA ASP A 65 2.32 3.09 12.65
C ASP A 65 3.50 2.62 11.77
N GLY A 66 4.31 3.57 11.31
CA GLY A 66 5.45 3.33 10.42
C GLY A 66 5.07 3.03 8.96
N GLU A 67 3.80 3.14 8.58
CA GLU A 67 3.39 3.09 7.17
C GLU A 67 3.44 4.49 6.56
N GLN A 68 3.97 4.62 5.34
CA GLN A 68 3.91 5.89 4.60
C GLN A 68 2.61 6.04 3.82
N GLU A 69 2.26 7.28 3.50
CA GLU A 69 1.07 7.58 2.73
C GLU A 69 1.22 6.98 1.34
N MET A 70 0.16 6.37 0.82
CA MET A 70 0.07 5.92 -0.56
C MET A 70 -1.00 6.76 -1.26
N PRO A 71 -0.67 7.99 -1.70
CA PRO A 71 -1.61 8.84 -2.42
C PRO A 71 -2.20 8.07 -3.60
N TYR A 72 -3.52 8.05 -3.67
CA TYR A 72 -4.23 7.44 -4.79
C TYR A 72 -4.80 8.52 -5.70
N ILE A 73 -4.50 8.41 -6.99
CA ILE A 73 -5.07 9.27 -8.02
C ILE A 73 -5.92 8.39 -8.93
N MET A 74 -7.19 8.78 -9.12
CA MET A 74 -8.12 8.12 -10.02
C MET A 74 -8.08 8.79 -11.40
N PRO A 75 -7.30 8.27 -12.35
CA PRO A 75 -7.34 8.77 -13.72
C PRO A 75 -8.68 8.39 -14.38
N ARG A 76 -9.10 9.17 -15.36
CA ARG A 76 -10.33 8.88 -16.15
C ARG A 76 -10.06 8.09 -17.42
N ASN A 77 -8.80 7.94 -17.79
CA ASN A 77 -8.30 7.11 -18.88
C ASN A 77 -6.84 6.71 -18.58
N GLU A 78 -6.29 5.73 -19.29
CA GLU A 78 -4.93 5.24 -19.06
C GLU A 78 -3.84 6.11 -19.74
N GLN A 79 -4.23 7.12 -20.52
CA GLN A 79 -3.30 8.04 -21.21
C GLN A 79 -2.81 9.16 -20.28
N GLY A 80 -3.52 9.41 -19.17
CA GLY A 80 -3.24 10.52 -18.24
C GLY A 80 -4.05 11.75 -18.58
#